data_AF-A0A484MLP0-F1
#
_entry.id   AF-A0A484MLP0-F1
#
_cell.length_a   1.000
_cell.length_b   1.000
_cell.length_c   1.000
_cell.angle_alpha   90.00
_cell.angle_beta   90.00
_cell.angle_gamma   90.00
#
_symmetry.space_group_name_H-M   'P 1'
#
loop_
_entity.id
_entity.type
_entity.pdbx_description
1 polymer ?
#
loop_
_entity_poly.entity_id
_entity_poly.type
_entity_poly.pdbx_seq_one_letter_code
_entity_poly.pdbx_strand_id
1 'polypeptide(L)'
;MVPDHKVDTQYEALIISTDAATNQKHLNAFLSSLLKAMNKHVDVGVFKEPVDVPNVIHDPIDLKTITERVESGICYVTVEMFVADVKRMVATARILHGPNSMHRRCADRFEKYFDIRVNCEYIMWAL
;
A
#
# COMPACT_ATOMS: atom_id res chain seq x y z
N MET A 1 17.17 27.92 0.08
CA MET A 1 16.73 27.33 -1.21
C MET A 1 16.38 25.88 -0.93
N VAL A 2 15.08 25.57 -0.84
CA VAL A 2 14.63 24.17 -0.81
C VAL A 2 14.71 23.68 -2.26
N PRO A 3 15.36 22.55 -2.56
CA PRO A 3 15.38 22.03 -3.92
C PRO A 3 13.95 21.75 -4.35
N ASP A 4 13.57 22.28 -5.51
CA ASP A 4 12.35 21.96 -6.23
C ASP A 4 12.44 20.50 -6.70
N HIS A 5 12.23 19.58 -5.77
CA HIS A 5 12.08 18.18 -6.10
C HIS A 5 10.64 18.04 -6.59
N LYS A 6 10.44 18.34 -7.87
CA LYS A 6 9.20 18.00 -8.56
C LYS A 6 9.03 16.49 -8.44
N VAL A 7 8.16 16.07 -7.53
CA VAL A 7 7.82 14.67 -7.29
C VAL A 7 6.97 14.26 -8.48
N ASP A 8 7.65 13.83 -9.56
CA ASP A 8 7.04 13.39 -10.81
C ASP A 8 6.37 12.03 -10.57
N THR A 9 5.22 12.08 -9.88
CA THR A 9 4.45 10.90 -9.49
C THR A 9 3.15 10.85 -10.25
N GLN A 10 2.79 9.64 -10.69
CA GLN A 10 1.49 9.41 -11.36
C GLN A 10 0.28 9.72 -10.47
N TYR A 11 0.49 10.08 -9.20
CA TYR A 11 -0.56 10.48 -8.26
C TYR A 11 -0.55 11.98 -7.89
N GLU A 12 0.10 12.84 -8.68
CA GLU A 12 0.14 14.31 -8.50
C GLU A 12 -1.25 14.92 -8.23
N ALA A 13 -2.30 14.39 -8.88
CA ALA A 13 -3.68 14.83 -8.70
C ALA A 13 -4.26 14.66 -7.29
N LEU A 14 -3.62 13.91 -6.37
CA LEU A 14 -4.04 13.87 -4.96
C LEU A 14 -3.52 15.08 -4.15
N ILE A 15 -2.62 15.88 -4.74
CA ILE A 15 -2.01 17.08 -4.16
C ILE A 15 -2.72 18.31 -4.76
N ILE A 16 -4.02 18.46 -4.49
CA ILE A 16 -4.88 19.50 -5.11
C ILE A 16 -4.74 20.86 -4.40
N SER A 17 -4.34 20.88 -3.13
CA SER A 17 -4.33 22.10 -2.29
C SER A 17 -2.91 22.68 -2.10
N THR A 18 -2.81 24.00 -1.92
CA THR A 18 -1.58 24.66 -1.45
C THR A 18 -1.36 24.49 0.06
N ASP A 19 -2.36 23.99 0.79
CA ASP A 19 -2.26 23.71 2.22
C ASP A 19 -1.82 22.25 2.47
N ALA A 20 -0.63 22.10 3.06
CA ALA A 20 -0.02 20.80 3.32
C ALA A 20 -0.84 19.92 4.27
N ALA A 21 -1.53 20.53 5.26
CA ALA A 21 -2.37 19.79 6.20
C ALA A 21 -3.61 19.19 5.51
N THR A 22 -4.22 19.93 4.60
CA THR A 22 -5.34 19.48 3.77
C THR A 22 -4.92 18.36 2.82
N ASN A 23 -3.76 18.48 2.17
CA ASN A 23 -3.22 17.40 1.33
C ASN A 23 -2.94 16.13 2.13
N GLN A 24 -2.35 16.25 3.32
CA GLN A 24 -2.09 15.11 4.20
C GLN A 24 -3.40 14.42 4.62
N LYS A 25 -4.45 15.19 4.90
CA LYS A 25 -5.77 14.65 5.24
C LYS A 25 -6.42 13.91 4.04
N HIS A 26 -6.34 14.47 2.84
CA HIS A 26 -6.85 13.82 1.63
C HIS A 26 -6.09 12.54 1.32
N LEU A 27 -4.76 12.58 1.39
CA LEU A 27 -3.91 11.41 1.26
C LEU A 27 -4.32 10.33 2.27
N ASN A 28 -4.43 10.68 3.56
CA ASN A 28 -4.80 9.70 4.58
C ASN A 28 -6.18 9.08 4.33
N ALA A 29 -7.16 9.89 3.90
CA ALA A 29 -8.49 9.40 3.56
C ALA A 29 -8.45 8.41 2.39
N PHE A 30 -7.66 8.71 1.35
CA PHE A 30 -7.43 7.84 0.20
C PHE A 30 -6.72 6.54 0.58
N LEU A 31 -5.66 6.60 1.39
CA LEU A 31 -4.98 5.41 1.89
C LEU A 31 -5.90 4.55 2.77
N SER A 32 -6.76 5.19 3.56
CA SER A 32 -7.76 4.52 4.40
C SER A 32 -8.84 3.81 3.56
N SER A 33 -9.26 4.35 2.42
CA SER A 33 -10.23 3.68 1.54
C SER A 33 -9.61 2.46 0.85
N LEU A 34 -8.36 2.57 0.39
CA LEU A 34 -7.60 1.43 -0.14
C LEU A 34 -7.39 0.35 0.93
N LEU A 35 -7.03 0.73 2.16
CA LEU A 35 -6.86 -0.21 3.25
C LEU A 35 -8.18 -0.95 3.59
N LYS A 36 -9.31 -0.25 3.57
CA LYS A 36 -10.64 -0.87 3.73
C LYS A 36 -10.96 -1.84 2.59
N ALA A 37 -10.53 -1.55 1.37
CA ALA A 37 -10.68 -2.44 0.23
C ALA A 37 -9.84 -3.72 0.40
N MET A 38 -8.57 -3.57 0.78
CA MET A 38 -7.65 -4.67 1.04
C MET A 38 -8.21 -5.61 2.11
N ASN A 39 -8.69 -5.06 3.23
CA ASN A 39 -9.26 -5.83 4.35
C ASN A 39 -10.54 -6.63 3.99
N LYS A 40 -11.21 -6.28 2.88
CA LYS A 40 -12.39 -7.01 2.39
C LYS A 40 -12.05 -8.11 1.37
N HIS A 41 -10.80 -8.17 0.90
CA HIS A 41 -10.42 -9.17 -0.09
C HIS A 41 -10.43 -10.58 0.51
N VAL A 42 -10.96 -11.56 -0.22
CA VAL A 42 -11.13 -12.95 0.28
C VAL A 42 -9.80 -13.59 0.70
N ASP A 43 -8.71 -13.23 0.04
CA ASP A 43 -7.38 -13.78 0.30
C ASP A 43 -6.57 -13.01 1.36
N VAL A 44 -7.13 -11.98 1.99
CA VAL A 44 -6.38 -11.10 2.92
C VAL A 44 -5.78 -11.86 4.12
N GLY A 45 -6.36 -13.01 4.47
CA GLY A 45 -5.92 -13.85 5.58
C GLY A 45 -4.44 -14.23 5.53
N VAL A 46 -3.83 -14.31 4.35
CA VAL A 46 -2.42 -14.70 4.19
C VAL A 46 -1.43 -13.62 4.61
N PHE A 47 -1.90 -12.39 4.93
CA PHE A 47 -1.06 -11.23 5.22
C PHE A 47 -1.26 -10.63 6.62
N LYS A 48 -2.13 -11.22 7.45
CA LYS A 48 -2.67 -10.55 8.65
C LYS A 48 -1.64 -10.30 9.76
N GLU A 49 -0.71 -11.21 9.95
CA GLU A 49 0.24 -11.15 11.07
C GLU A 49 1.67 -11.33 10.56
N PRO A 50 2.66 -10.81 11.29
CA PRO A 50 4.06 -11.04 10.99
C PRO A 50 4.36 -12.55 10.99
N VAL A 51 5.03 -13.02 9.95
CA VAL A 51 5.59 -14.37 9.89
C VAL A 51 7.07 -14.28 10.24
N ASP A 52 7.60 -15.26 10.97
CA ASP A 52 9.04 -15.37 11.21
C ASP A 52 9.75 -15.54 9.85
N VAL A 53 10.40 -14.48 9.38
CA VAL A 53 11.03 -14.46 8.07
C VAL A 53 12.51 -14.82 8.20
N PRO A 54 13.06 -15.62 7.27
CA PRO A 54 14.50 -15.86 7.26
C PRO A 54 15.24 -14.54 6.96
N ASN A 55 16.45 -14.37 7.52
CA ASN A 55 17.29 -13.16 7.40
C ASN A 55 17.58 -12.69 5.96
N VAL A 56 17.31 -13.53 4.95
CA VAL A 56 17.41 -13.17 3.52
C VAL A 56 16.28 -12.23 3.06
N ILE A 57 15.16 -12.18 3.79
CA ILE A 57 14.05 -11.26 3.53
C ILE A 57 14.31 -10.01 4.38
N HIS A 58 14.78 -8.96 3.72
CA HIS A 58 15.02 -7.67 4.35
C HIS A 58 13.72 -6.86 4.50
N ASP A 59 13.56 -6.20 5.66
CA ASP A 59 12.42 -5.34 6.00
C ASP A 59 11.04 -5.98 5.70
N PRO A 60 10.74 -7.14 6.31
CA PRO A 60 9.41 -7.73 6.19
C PRO A 60 8.35 -6.75 6.67
N ILE A 61 7.20 -6.76 6.00
CA ILE A 61 6.06 -5.95 6.38
C ILE A 61 4.78 -6.77 6.19
N ASP A 62 3.86 -6.60 7.12
CA ASP A 62 2.56 -7.27 7.16
C ASP A 62 1.41 -6.25 7.15
N LEU A 63 0.19 -6.75 6.99
CA LEU A 63 -0.99 -5.90 6.87
C LEU A 63 -1.30 -5.13 8.17
N LYS A 64 -0.96 -5.70 9.32
CA LYS A 64 -1.15 -5.04 10.61
C LYS A 64 -0.25 -3.81 10.72
N THR A 65 1.02 -3.95 10.39
CA THR A 65 1.98 -2.85 10.33
C THR A 65 1.55 -1.78 9.34
N ILE A 66 1.06 -2.17 8.16
CA ILE A 66 0.52 -1.23 7.16
C ILE A 66 -0.69 -0.48 7.72
N THR A 67 -1.58 -1.17 8.43
CA THR A 67 -2.77 -0.60 9.08
C THR A 67 -2.37 0.46 10.10
N GLU A 68 -1.45 0.13 11.01
CA GLU A 68 -0.93 1.06 12.03
C GLU A 68 -0.29 2.30 11.39
N ARG A 69 0.45 2.13 10.29
CA ARG A 69 1.05 3.25 9.54
C ARG A 69 0.01 4.15 8.89
N VAL A 70 -1.07 3.59 8.30
CA VAL A 70 -2.18 4.41 7.77
C VAL A 70 -2.87 5.16 8.90
N GLU A 71 -3.18 4.48 10.00
CA GLU A 71 -3.88 5.09 11.15
C GLU A 71 -3.06 6.19 11.84
N SER A 72 -1.73 6.08 11.84
CA SER A 72 -0.84 7.13 12.36
C SER A 72 -0.97 8.47 11.62
N GLY A 73 -1.35 8.41 10.34
CA GLY A 73 -1.46 9.55 9.44
C GLY A 73 -0.16 10.27 9.09
N ILE A 74 0.99 9.80 9.57
CA ILE A 74 2.29 10.47 9.38
C ILE A 74 3.35 9.59 8.73
N CYS A 75 3.16 8.26 8.70
CA CYS A 75 4.13 7.33 8.12
C CYS A 75 4.15 7.32 6.59
N TYR A 76 3.06 7.75 5.94
CA TYR A 76 2.96 7.87 4.50
C TYR A 76 2.76 9.33 4.12
N VAL A 77 3.74 9.88 3.40
CA VAL A 77 3.68 11.24 2.83
C VAL A 77 3.36 11.22 1.33
N THR A 78 3.44 10.05 0.70
CA THR A 78 3.01 9.82 -0.68
C THR A 78 2.29 8.48 -0.81
N VAL A 79 1.50 8.32 -1.88
CA VAL A 79 0.83 7.04 -2.20
C VAL A 79 1.85 5.97 -2.56
N GLU A 80 2.97 6.32 -3.19
CA GLU A 80 4.05 5.41 -3.56
C GLU A 80 4.61 4.67 -2.35
N MET A 81 4.77 5.34 -1.21
CA MET A 81 5.29 4.70 0.00
C MET A 81 4.36 3.59 0.48
N PHE A 82 3.05 3.85 0.46
CA PHE A 82 2.03 2.85 0.79
C PHE A 82 2.02 1.71 -0.23
N VAL A 83 2.04 2.02 -1.53
CA VAL A 83 2.09 1.00 -2.60
C VAL A 83 3.35 0.13 -2.48
N ALA A 84 4.50 0.72 -2.18
CA ALA A 84 5.75 0.00 -1.97
C ALA A 84 5.65 -0.97 -0.78
N ASP A 85 5.05 -0.56 0.33
CA ASP A 85 4.77 -1.42 1.49
C ASP A 85 3.88 -2.60 1.13
N VAL A 86 2.77 -2.35 0.42
CA VAL A 86 1.85 -3.42 -0.01
C VAL A 86 2.54 -4.41 -0.95
N LYS A 87 3.34 -3.91 -1.92
CA LYS A 87 4.11 -4.77 -2.83
C LYS A 87 5.17 -5.60 -2.12
N ARG A 88 5.84 -5.03 -1.10
CA ARG A 88 6.79 -5.77 -0.26
C ARG A 88 6.10 -6.87 0.55
N MET A 89 4.95 -6.59 1.16
CA MET A 89 4.14 -7.59 1.87
C MET A 89 3.78 -8.77 0.96
N VAL A 90 3.30 -8.49 -0.26
CA VAL A 90 2.99 -9.50 -1.28
C VAL A 90 4.24 -10.30 -1.68
N ALA A 91 5.36 -9.63 -1.96
CA ALA A 91 6.60 -10.27 -2.36
C ALA A 91 7.14 -11.22 -1.27
N THR A 92 7.12 -10.80 -0.01
CA THR A 92 7.50 -11.62 1.14
C THR A 92 6.68 -12.91 1.21
N ALA A 93 5.35 -12.82 1.07
CA ALA A 93 4.49 -14.00 1.04
C ALA A 93 4.82 -14.96 -0.13
N ARG A 94 5.20 -14.43 -1.30
CA ARG A 94 5.60 -15.26 -2.45
C ARG A 94 6.92 -15.99 -2.25
N ILE A 95 7.85 -15.40 -1.51
CA ILE A 95 9.16 -16.00 -1.19
C ILE A 95 8.97 -17.12 -0.17
N LEU A 96 8.20 -16.86 0.90
CA LEU A 96 7.98 -17.82 1.98
C LEU A 96 7.32 -19.13 1.53
N HIS A 97 6.42 -19.06 0.56
CA HIS A 97 5.54 -20.20 0.25
C HIS A 97 5.82 -20.92 -1.07
N GLY A 98 6.88 -20.58 -1.82
CA GLY A 98 7.25 -21.29 -3.06
C GLY A 98 6.22 -21.20 -4.21
N PRO A 99 6.56 -21.66 -5.42
CA PRO A 99 5.81 -21.38 -6.64
C PRO A 99 4.42 -22.03 -6.76
N ASN A 100 4.21 -23.18 -6.11
CA ASN A 100 2.99 -23.98 -6.29
C ASN A 100 2.01 -23.92 -5.12
N SER A 101 2.30 -23.13 -4.08
CA SER A 101 1.45 -23.05 -2.90
C SER A 101 0.17 -22.26 -3.15
N MET A 102 -0.85 -22.55 -2.35
CA MET A 102 -2.06 -21.73 -2.28
C MET A 102 -1.75 -20.30 -1.85
N HIS A 103 -0.81 -20.10 -0.92
CA HIS A 103 -0.40 -18.77 -0.45
C HIS A 103 0.16 -17.89 -1.56
N ARG A 104 1.00 -18.42 -2.47
CA ARG A 104 1.46 -17.65 -3.63
C ARG A 104 0.29 -17.26 -4.55
N ARG A 105 -0.63 -18.20 -4.83
CA ARG A 105 -1.81 -17.89 -5.67
C ARG A 105 -2.72 -16.84 -5.03
N CYS A 106 -2.89 -16.89 -3.70
CA CYS A 106 -3.58 -15.86 -2.93
C CYS A 106 -2.89 -14.50 -3.08
N ALA A 107 -1.56 -14.48 -3.01
CA ALA A 107 -0.77 -13.26 -3.16
C ALA A 107 -0.89 -12.63 -4.56
N ASP A 108 -0.83 -13.44 -5.62
CA ASP A 108 -0.99 -12.96 -7.00
C ASP A 108 -2.40 -12.40 -7.26
N ARG A 109 -3.45 -13.07 -6.75
CA ARG A 109 -4.83 -12.56 -6.85
C ARG A 109 -5.01 -11.25 -6.10
N PHE A 110 -4.44 -11.17 -4.89
CA PHE A 110 -4.49 -9.97 -4.07
C PHE A 110 -3.77 -8.78 -4.73
N GLU A 111 -2.57 -8.99 -5.27
CA GLU A 111 -1.79 -7.94 -5.96
C GLU A 111 -2.58 -7.39 -7.17
N LYS A 112 -3.13 -8.27 -8.00
CA LYS A 112 -3.96 -7.86 -9.13
C LYS A 112 -5.20 -7.05 -8.69
N TYR A 113 -5.86 -7.49 -7.62
CA TYR A 113 -6.99 -6.74 -7.05
C TYR A 113 -6.55 -5.36 -6.56
N PHE A 114 -5.43 -5.30 -5.84
CA PHE A 114 -4.88 -4.07 -5.31
C PHE A 114 -4.54 -3.06 -6.41
N ASP A 115 -3.84 -3.48 -7.47
CA ASP A 115 -3.48 -2.60 -8.59
C ASP A 115 -4.72 -2.00 -9.28
N ILE A 116 -5.77 -2.81 -9.47
CA ILE A 116 -7.06 -2.33 -10.01
C ILE A 116 -7.67 -1.29 -9.07
N ARG A 117 -7.66 -1.53 -7.75
CA ARG A 117 -8.25 -0.61 -6.77
C ARG A 117 -7.51 0.71 -6.68
N VAL A 118 -6.18 0.69 -6.68
CA VAL A 118 -5.36 1.93 -6.69
C VAL A 118 -5.69 2.75 -7.91
N ASN A 119 -5.73 2.13 -9.10
CA ASN A 119 -6.04 2.84 -10.34
C ASN A 119 -7.48 3.38 -10.39
N CYS A 120 -8.47 2.56 -10.00
CA CYS A 120 -9.86 2.99 -9.97
C CYS A 120 -10.12 4.12 -8.97
N GLU A 121 -9.58 4.01 -7.75
CA GLU A 121 -9.75 5.07 -6.76
C GLU A 121 -9.00 6.33 -7.18
N TYR A 122 -7.81 6.22 -7.77
CA TYR A 122 -7.10 7.38 -8.31
C TYR A 122 -7.94 8.12 -9.36
N ILE A 123 -8.52 7.40 -10.32
CA ILE A 123 -9.38 7.99 -11.36
C ILE A 123 -10.62 8.67 -10.73
N MET A 124 -11.25 8.05 -9.73
CA MET A 124 -12.42 8.64 -9.05
C MET A 124 -12.10 9.92 -8.27
N TRP A 125 -10.85 10.09 -7.82
CA TRP A 125 -10.41 11.29 -7.11
C TRP A 125 -9.83 12.37 -8.03
N ALA A 126 -9.41 12.00 -9.24
CA ALA A 126 -8.86 12.92 -10.25
C ALA A 126 -9.94 13.57 -11.15
N LEU A 127 -11.20 13.10 -11.08
CA LEU A 127 -12.37 13.65 -11.77
C LEU A 127 -13.25 14.47 -10.82
#